data_AF-A0A3D4PUG2-F1
#
_entry.id   AF-A0A3D4PUG2-F1
#
_cell.length_a   1.000
_cell.length_b   1.000
_cell.length_c   1.000
_cell.angle_alpha   90.00
_cell.angle_beta   90.00
_cell.angle_gamma   90.00
#
_symmetry.space_group_name_H-M   'P 1'
#
loop_
_entity.id
_entity.type
_entity.pdbx_description
1 polymer ?
#
loop_
_entity_poly.entity_id
_entity_poly.type
_entity_poly.pdbx_seq_one_letter_code
_entity_poly.pdbx_strand_id
1 'polypeptide(L)'
;MNRLALSEFLHALADEDRSEISRGHVLARSLPTPAELSDQAGLPIQLHALREAVVEERRRLSEALSRWAEFLASSGDNEQILRHVAAIALRLDRVRDAALELENSPQRRNRELLIQEIDGCNKKFAALVTELQQRLKFDAQASEPRVRN
;
A
#
# COMPACT_ATOMS: atom_id res chain seq x y z
N MET A 1 4.71 -18.66 15.54
CA MET A 1 4.17 -17.38 16.04
C MET A 1 4.18 -16.24 14.99
N ASN A 2 4.85 -16.41 13.84
CA ASN A 2 5.02 -15.40 12.79
C ASN A 2 3.79 -15.22 11.86
N ARG A 3 3.14 -16.33 11.51
CA ARG A 3 2.01 -16.38 10.56
C ARG A 3 0.81 -15.50 10.90
N LEU A 4 0.39 -15.41 12.17
CA LEU A 4 -0.79 -14.61 12.55
C LEU A 4 -0.55 -13.11 12.32
N ALA A 5 0.59 -12.59 12.77
CA ALA A 5 0.95 -11.18 12.59
C ALA A 5 1.07 -10.81 11.10
N LEU A 6 1.71 -11.67 10.29
CA LEU A 6 1.79 -11.46 8.83
C LEU A 6 0.42 -11.49 8.16
N SER A 7 -0.50 -12.36 8.61
CA SER A 7 -1.87 -12.44 8.09
C SER A 7 -2.65 -11.18 8.43
N GLU A 8 -2.58 -10.71 9.68
CA GLU A 8 -3.22 -9.47 10.10
C GLU A 8 -2.64 -8.25 9.37
N PHE A 9 -1.33 -8.23 9.11
CA PHE A 9 -0.70 -7.19 8.29
C PHE A 9 -1.24 -7.20 6.87
N LEU A 10 -1.29 -8.39 6.26
CA LEU A 10 -1.86 -8.54 4.93
C LEU A 10 -3.32 -8.06 4.88
N HIS A 11 -4.13 -8.40 5.88
CA HIS A 11 -5.52 -7.92 6.00
C HIS A 11 -5.60 -6.39 6.05
N ALA A 12 -4.76 -5.74 6.85
CA ALA A 12 -4.81 -4.28 6.96
C ALA A 12 -4.32 -3.55 5.71
N LEU A 13 -3.69 -4.23 4.77
CA LEU A 13 -3.29 -3.69 3.45
C LEU A 13 -4.25 -4.11 2.33
N ALA A 14 -5.14 -5.06 2.61
CA ALA A 14 -6.11 -5.56 1.67
C ALA A 14 -7.16 -4.50 1.33
N ASP A 15 -7.55 -4.47 0.07
CA ASP A 15 -8.78 -3.83 -0.37
C ASP A 15 -9.95 -4.75 0.01
N GLU A 16 -10.69 -4.39 1.05
CA GLU A 16 -11.74 -5.23 1.62
C GLU A 16 -12.89 -5.47 0.63
N ASP A 17 -13.16 -4.51 -0.25
CA ASP A 17 -14.24 -4.60 -1.24
C ASP A 17 -13.84 -5.48 -2.43
N ARG A 18 -12.54 -5.56 -2.74
CA ARG A 18 -12.01 -6.25 -3.92
C ARG A 18 -11.26 -7.54 -3.61
N SER A 19 -11.01 -7.85 -2.34
CA SER A 19 -10.26 -9.04 -1.91
C SER A 19 -11.18 -10.16 -1.44
N GLU A 20 -10.97 -11.38 -1.94
CA GLU A 20 -11.54 -12.61 -1.38
C GLU A 20 -10.51 -13.30 -0.46
N ILE A 21 -10.33 -12.75 0.74
CA ILE A 21 -9.25 -13.17 1.64
C ILE A 21 -9.45 -14.62 2.12
N SER A 22 -10.70 -15.04 2.29
CA SER A 22 -11.07 -16.44 2.61
C SER A 22 -10.64 -17.44 1.55
N ARG A 23 -10.44 -17.00 0.30
CA ARG A 23 -9.93 -17.81 -0.81
C ARG A 23 -8.46 -17.53 -1.15
N GLY A 24 -7.78 -16.73 -0.31
CA GLY A 24 -6.39 -16.36 -0.51
C GLY A 24 -6.17 -15.37 -1.66
N HIS A 25 -7.21 -14.69 -2.13
CA HIS A 25 -7.11 -13.64 -3.13
C HIS A 25 -7.10 -12.29 -2.43
N VAL A 26 -5.91 -11.72 -2.24
CA VAL A 26 -5.74 -10.41 -1.60
C VAL A 26 -5.21 -9.43 -2.63
N LEU A 27 -5.97 -8.35 -2.85
CA LEU A 27 -5.56 -7.21 -3.64
C LEU A 27 -5.16 -6.09 -2.69
N ALA A 28 -4.08 -5.39 -3.01
CA ALA A 28 -3.68 -4.23 -2.26
C ALA A 28 -4.66 -3.08 -2.51
N ARG A 29 -4.94 -2.28 -1.48
CA ARG A 29 -5.58 -0.98 -1.69
C ARG A 29 -4.74 -0.12 -2.62
N SER A 30 -5.43 0.73 -3.36
CA SER A 30 -4.83 1.64 -4.32
C SER A 30 -5.42 3.03 -4.14
N LEU A 31 -4.56 4.04 -4.21
CA LEU A 31 -5.01 5.42 -4.39
C LEU A 31 -5.79 5.53 -5.70
N PRO A 32 -6.86 6.35 -5.72
CA PRO A 32 -7.63 6.57 -6.93
C PRO A 32 -6.69 7.16 -8.00
N THR A 33 -6.60 6.48 -9.13
CA THR A 33 -5.93 7.05 -10.30
C THR A 33 -6.96 7.91 -10.98
N PRO A 34 -6.72 9.22 -11.10
CA PRO A 34 -7.73 10.07 -11.68
C PRO A 34 -7.61 9.94 -13.21
N ALA A 35 -8.27 8.90 -13.73
CA ALA A 35 -8.45 8.64 -15.15
C ALA A 35 -9.09 9.84 -15.88
N GLU A 36 -9.68 10.76 -15.11
CA GLU A 36 -10.50 11.88 -15.56
C GLU A 36 -10.11 13.24 -14.95
N LEU A 37 -8.81 13.51 -14.67
CA LEU A 37 -8.34 14.91 -14.46
C LEU A 37 -8.45 15.77 -15.75
N SER A 38 -9.41 15.45 -16.61
CA SER A 38 -9.61 16.02 -17.95
C SER A 38 -10.49 17.27 -17.88
N ASP A 39 -11.37 17.35 -16.88
CA ASP A 39 -12.17 18.54 -16.63
C ASP A 39 -11.44 19.49 -15.66
N GLN A 40 -11.05 20.66 -16.15
CA GLN A 40 -10.41 21.70 -15.35
C GLN A 40 -11.35 22.23 -14.25
N ALA A 41 -12.67 22.19 -14.45
CA ALA A 41 -13.63 22.69 -13.47
C ALA A 41 -13.71 21.77 -12.23
N GLY A 42 -13.56 20.45 -12.42
CA GLY A 42 -13.57 19.46 -11.34
C GLY A 42 -12.21 19.21 -10.69
N LEU A 43 -11.12 19.74 -11.26
CA LEU A 43 -9.76 19.43 -10.82
C LEU A 43 -9.51 19.74 -9.32
N PRO A 44 -9.91 20.89 -8.76
CA PRO A 44 -9.67 21.16 -7.33
C PRO A 44 -10.36 20.16 -6.40
N ILE A 45 -11.60 19.76 -6.72
CA ILE A 45 -12.36 18.79 -5.94
C ILE A 45 -11.69 17.41 -6.00
N GLN A 46 -11.25 16.99 -7.19
CA GLN A 46 -10.55 15.72 -7.37
C GLN A 46 -9.20 15.70 -6.62
N LEU A 47 -8.45 16.81 -6.65
CA LEU A 47 -7.18 16.94 -5.92
C LEU A 47 -7.39 16.94 -4.40
N HIS A 48 -8.44 17.59 -3.91
CA HIS A 48 -8.79 17.55 -2.50
C HIS A 48 -9.11 16.12 -2.04
N ALA A 49 -10.00 15.42 -2.77
CA ALA A 49 -10.35 14.03 -2.47
C ALA A 49 -9.13 13.10 -2.50
N LEU A 50 -8.20 13.30 -3.45
CA LEU A 50 -6.95 12.55 -3.49
C LEU A 50 -6.09 12.80 -2.25
N ARG A 51 -5.97 14.06 -1.79
CA ARG A 51 -5.21 14.39 -0.57
C ARG A 51 -5.83 13.76 0.67
N GLU A 52 -7.16 13.75 0.79
CA GLU A 52 -7.85 13.06 1.88
C GLU A 52 -7.56 11.56 1.85
N ALA A 53 -7.63 10.92 0.67
CA ALA A 53 -7.27 9.51 0.51
C ALA A 53 -5.82 9.22 0.92
N VAL A 54 -4.88 10.10 0.57
CA VAL A 54 -3.46 9.98 0.98
C VAL A 54 -3.30 10.06 2.49
N VAL A 55 -3.99 11.00 3.15
CA VAL A 55 -3.98 11.13 4.62
C VAL A 55 -4.53 9.87 5.28
N GLU A 56 -5.64 9.36 4.76
CA GLU A 56 -6.28 8.16 5.30
C GLU A 56 -5.40 6.92 5.13
N GLU A 57 -4.76 6.73 3.97
CA GLU A 57 -3.82 5.61 3.79
C GLU A 57 -2.57 5.75 4.66
N ARG A 58 -2.07 6.97 4.88
CA ARG A 58 -0.94 7.20 5.80
C ARG A 58 -1.32 6.86 7.24
N ARG A 59 -2.55 7.22 7.67
CA ARG A 59 -3.09 6.87 8.99
C ARG A 59 -3.17 5.35 9.14
N ARG A 60 -3.79 4.67 8.17
CA ARG A 60 -3.91 3.20 8.15
C ARG A 60 -2.55 2.52 8.24
N LEU A 61 -1.59 2.95 7.43
CA LEU A 61 -0.22 2.41 7.43
C LEU A 61 0.44 2.60 8.81
N SER A 62 0.28 3.76 9.43
CA SER A 62 0.86 4.06 10.74
C SER A 62 0.23 3.20 11.85
N GLU A 63 -1.08 3.01 11.83
CA GLU A 63 -1.80 2.15 12.77
C GLU A 63 -1.40 0.68 12.62
N ALA A 64 -1.31 0.22 11.38
CA ALA A 64 -0.76 -1.08 11.01
C ALA A 64 0.62 -1.30 11.66
N LEU A 65 1.57 -0.39 11.41
CA LEU A 65 2.91 -0.47 11.96
C LEU A 65 2.96 -0.45 13.47
N SER A 66 2.11 0.37 14.09
CA SER A 66 2.04 0.48 15.55
C SER A 66 1.58 -0.84 16.17
N ARG A 67 0.59 -1.50 15.55
CA ARG A 67 0.07 -2.81 16.00
C ARG A 67 1.11 -3.92 15.89
N TRP A 68 2.01 -3.86 14.92
CA TRP A 68 3.02 -4.89 14.70
C TRP A 68 4.45 -4.44 14.98
N ALA A 69 4.65 -3.34 15.69
CA ALA A 69 5.99 -2.80 15.95
C ALA A 69 6.88 -3.82 16.70
N GLU A 70 6.35 -4.49 17.72
CA GLU A 70 7.04 -5.53 18.47
C GLU A 70 7.38 -6.76 17.61
N PHE A 71 6.46 -7.13 16.72
CA PHE A 71 6.68 -8.21 15.75
C PHE A 71 7.77 -7.86 14.73
N LEU A 72 7.71 -6.64 14.19
CA LEU A 72 8.69 -6.16 13.21
C LEU A 72 10.08 -6.01 13.83
N ALA A 73 10.16 -5.63 15.11
CA ALA A 73 11.40 -5.51 15.86
C ALA A 73 11.99 -6.85 16.33
N SER A 74 11.17 -7.88 16.56
CA SER A 74 11.61 -9.15 17.13
C SER A 74 12.18 -10.16 16.11
N SER A 75 12.03 -9.91 14.81
CA SER A 75 12.55 -10.80 13.75
C SER A 75 13.49 -10.07 12.81
N GLY A 76 14.74 -10.54 12.73
CA GLY A 76 15.75 -10.00 11.81
C GLY A 76 15.41 -10.15 10.32
N ASP A 77 14.39 -10.96 9.99
CA ASP A 77 13.93 -11.19 8.63
C ASP A 77 12.91 -10.14 8.14
N ASN A 78 12.47 -9.21 9.00
CA ASN A 78 11.44 -8.22 8.65
C ASN A 78 11.99 -6.94 8.01
N GLU A 79 13.31 -6.86 7.78
CA GLU A 79 13.95 -5.68 7.18
C GLU A 79 13.34 -5.31 5.82
N GLN A 80 13.09 -6.31 4.96
CA GLN A 80 12.51 -6.08 3.64
C GLN A 80 11.10 -5.48 3.74
N ILE A 81 10.28 -5.96 4.68
CA ILE A 81 8.94 -5.43 4.95
C ILE A 81 9.04 -3.96 5.39
N LEU A 82 9.96 -3.63 6.31
CA LEU A 82 10.18 -2.25 6.76
C LEU A 82 10.64 -1.32 5.62
N ARG A 83 11.49 -1.80 4.71
CA ARG A 83 11.87 -1.05 3.50
C ARG A 83 10.68 -0.79 2.59
N HIS A 84 9.78 -1.76 2.40
CA HIS A 84 8.55 -1.56 1.63
C HIS A 84 7.67 -0.49 2.26
N VAL A 85 7.47 -0.56 3.57
CA VAL A 85 6.69 0.42 4.32
C VAL A 85 7.26 1.83 4.18
N ALA A 86 8.57 1.99 4.40
CA ALA A 86 9.23 3.29 4.26
C ALA A 86 9.09 3.85 2.83
N ALA A 87 9.20 2.98 1.82
CA ALA A 87 9.00 3.38 0.43
C ALA A 87 7.55 3.80 0.13
N ILE A 88 6.56 3.16 0.74
CA ILE A 88 5.14 3.56 0.62
C ILE A 88 4.93 4.92 1.27
N ALA A 89 5.39 5.12 2.51
CA ALA A 89 5.25 6.39 3.22
C ALA A 89 5.85 7.56 2.43
N LEU A 90 7.05 7.37 1.86
CA LEU A 90 7.69 8.37 1.02
C LEU A 90 6.90 8.66 -0.26
N ARG A 91 6.31 7.64 -0.90
CA ARG A 91 5.49 7.82 -2.10
C ARG A 91 4.17 8.53 -1.79
N LEU A 92 3.54 8.25 -0.65
CA LEU A 92 2.35 8.98 -0.20
C LEU A 92 2.64 10.48 -0.06
N ASP A 93 3.78 10.85 0.52
CA ASP A 93 4.20 12.26 0.62
C ASP A 93 4.44 12.89 -0.76
N ARG A 94 5.07 12.16 -1.69
CA ARG A 94 5.26 12.65 -3.06
C ARG A 94 3.95 12.84 -3.82
N VAL A 95 2.96 11.98 -3.62
CA VAL A 95 1.62 12.14 -4.20
C VAL A 95 0.95 13.41 -3.65
N ARG A 96 1.01 13.63 -2.33
CA ARG A 96 0.49 14.86 -1.72
C ARG A 96 1.14 16.10 -2.32
N ASP A 97 2.47 16.11 -2.40
CA ASP A 97 3.23 17.26 -2.88
C ASP A 97 2.96 17.52 -4.38
N ALA A 98 2.89 16.47 -5.20
CA ALA A 98 2.53 16.58 -6.61
C ALA A 98 1.08 17.05 -6.82
N ALA A 99 0.15 16.67 -5.93
CA ALA A 99 -1.23 17.15 -5.98
C ALA A 99 -1.33 18.65 -5.67
N LEU A 100 -0.57 19.14 -4.68
CA LEU A 100 -0.49 20.57 -4.35
C LEU A 100 0.19 21.36 -5.49
N GLU A 101 1.25 20.83 -6.08
CA GLU A 101 1.92 21.45 -7.21
C GLU A 101 1.00 21.57 -8.44
N LEU A 102 0.19 20.56 -8.72
CA LEU A 102 -0.81 20.61 -9.79
C LEU A 102 -1.92 21.63 -9.51
N GLU A 103 -2.34 21.78 -8.25
CA GLU A 103 -3.34 22.77 -7.82
C GLU A 103 -2.83 24.20 -8.03
N ASN A 104 -1.56 24.45 -7.69
CA ASN A 104 -0.93 25.76 -7.86
C ASN A 104 -0.56 26.06 -9.32
N SER A 105 -0.20 25.03 -10.07
CA SER A 105 0.28 25.14 -11.45
C SER A 105 -0.33 24.01 -12.30
N PRO A 106 -1.50 24.24 -12.92
CA PRO A 106 -2.28 23.23 -13.65
C PRO A 106 -1.69 22.93 -15.04
N GLN A 107 -0.41 22.59 -15.07
CA GLN A 107 0.34 22.26 -16.28
C GLN A 107 0.27 20.76 -16.56
N ARG A 108 0.27 20.41 -17.86
CA ARG A 108 0.30 19.01 -18.30
C ARG A 108 1.42 18.20 -17.66
N ARG A 109 2.61 18.79 -17.50
CA ARG A 109 3.76 18.14 -16.86
C ARG A 109 3.47 17.78 -15.39
N ASN A 110 2.85 18.69 -14.63
CA ASN A 110 2.50 18.45 -13.23
C ASN A 110 1.43 17.34 -13.11
N ARG A 111 0.51 17.27 -14.08
CA ARG A 111 -0.48 16.20 -14.17
C ARG A 111 0.18 14.84 -14.43
N GLU A 112 1.11 14.78 -15.39
CA GLU A 112 1.87 13.57 -15.70
C GLU A 112 2.71 13.11 -14.50
N LEU A 113 3.35 14.04 -13.78
CA LEU A 113 4.08 13.74 -12.55
C LEU A 113 3.18 13.17 -11.46
N LEU A 114 2.01 13.77 -11.22
CA LEU A 114 1.04 13.26 -10.25
C LEU A 114 0.60 11.83 -10.58
N ILE A 115 0.26 11.55 -11.85
CA ILE A 115 -0.11 10.21 -12.30
C ILE A 115 1.02 9.22 -12.05
N GLN A 116 2.27 9.58 -12.38
CA GLN A 116 3.43 8.73 -12.13
C GLN A 116 3.67 8.45 -10.65
N GLU A 117 3.46 9.43 -9.77
CA GLU A 117 3.59 9.25 -8.34
C GLU A 117 2.48 8.34 -7.77
N ILE A 118 1.24 8.50 -8.23
CA ILE A 118 0.11 7.62 -7.85
C ILE A 118 0.40 6.17 -8.28
N ASP A 119 0.77 5.96 -9.55
CA ASP A 119 1.13 4.64 -10.07
C ASP A 119 2.30 4.03 -9.30
N GLY A 120 3.31 4.85 -9.00
CA GLY A 120 4.46 4.46 -8.21
C GLY A 120 4.06 4.02 -6.79
N CYS A 121 3.15 4.74 -6.15
CA CYS A 121 2.62 4.41 -4.84
C CYS A 121 1.83 3.09 -4.86
N ASN A 122 0.90 2.96 -5.81
CA ASN A 122 0.07 1.76 -5.97
C ASN A 122 0.91 0.50 -6.23
N LYS A 123 1.96 0.61 -7.05
CA LYS A 123 2.93 -0.49 -7.25
C LYS A 123 3.66 -0.88 -5.97
N LYS A 124 3.94 0.06 -5.06
CA LYS A 124 4.61 -0.25 -3.78
C LYS A 124 3.68 -0.95 -2.81
N PHE A 125 2.40 -0.56 -2.75
CA PHE A 125 1.38 -1.30 -2.02
C PHE A 125 1.24 -2.74 -2.54
N ALA A 126 1.13 -2.92 -3.85
CA ALA A 126 1.03 -4.24 -4.47
C ALA A 126 2.28 -5.11 -4.19
N ALA A 127 3.48 -4.52 -4.23
CA ALA A 127 4.71 -5.23 -3.93
C ALA A 127 4.77 -5.70 -2.46
N LEU A 128 4.34 -4.87 -1.51
CA LEU A 128 4.28 -5.27 -0.10
C LEU A 128 3.27 -6.41 0.13
N VAL A 129 2.08 -6.33 -0.46
CA VAL A 129 1.08 -7.40 -0.39
C VAL A 129 1.64 -8.71 -0.97
N THR A 130 2.33 -8.63 -2.10
CA THR A 130 2.97 -9.80 -2.74
C THR A 130 4.02 -10.43 -1.82
N GLU A 131 4.90 -9.61 -1.22
CA GLU A 131 5.93 -10.07 -0.28
C GLU A 131 5.30 -10.79 0.93
N LEU A 132 4.26 -10.19 1.54
CA LEU A 132 3.56 -10.78 2.68
C LEU A 132 2.89 -12.11 2.31
N GLN A 133 2.25 -12.19 1.14
CA GLN A 133 1.66 -13.43 0.64
C GLN A 133 2.71 -14.52 0.40
N GLN A 134 3.88 -14.17 -0.13
CA GLN A 134 4.97 -15.13 -0.36
C GLN A 134 5.50 -15.69 0.96
N ARG A 135 5.71 -14.84 1.97
CA ARG A 135 6.13 -15.28 3.32
C ARG A 135 5.10 -16.19 3.96
N LEU A 136 3.81 -15.86 3.88
CA LEU A 136 2.72 -16.69 4.41
C LEU A 136 2.62 -18.06 3.72
N LYS A 137 2.92 -18.14 2.41
CA LYS A 137 2.99 -19.41 1.68
C LYS A 137 4.20 -20.24 2.10
N PHE A 138 5.36 -19.61 2.24
CA PHE A 138 6.57 -20.29 2.70
C PHE A 138 6.42 -20.85 4.12
N ASP A 139 5.84 -20.08 5.04
CA ASP A 139 5.52 -20.53 6.41
C ASP A 139 4.54 -21.71 6.42
N ALA A 140 3.56 -21.74 5.49
CA ALA A 140 2.61 -22.86 5.39
C ALA A 140 3.32 -24.16 4.98
N GLN A 141 4.17 -24.09 3.95
CA GLN A 141 4.90 -25.24 3.41
C GLN A 141 5.96 -25.78 4.39
N ALA A 142 6.60 -24.91 5.17
CA ALA A 142 7.54 -25.32 6.20
C ALA A 142 6.86 -26.05 7.38
N SER A 143 5.55 -25.85 7.55
CA SER A 143 4.76 -26.42 8.65
C SER A 143 4.07 -27.75 8.29
N GLU A 144 4.08 -28.17 7.02
CA GLU A 144 3.53 -29.46 6.59
C GLU A 144 4.50 -30.62 6.95
N PRO A 145 4.04 -31.67 7.67
CA PRO A 145 4.89 -32.79 8.01
C PRO A 145 5.28 -33.54 6.72
N ARG A 146 6.58 -33.70 6.49
CA ARG A 146 7.10 -34.61 5.47
C ARG A 146 6.63 -36.03 5.79
N VAL A 147 5.54 -36.46 5.16
CA VAL A 147 5.19 -37.88 5.10
C VAL A 147 6.30 -38.56 4.30
N ARG A 148 7.27 -39.14 5.02
CA ARG A 148 8.28 -40.03 4.45
C ARG A 148 7.57 -41.34 4.10
N ASN A 149 7.43 -41.61 2.80
CA ASN A 149 7.26 -42.98 2.29
C ASN A 149 8.63 -43.63 2.14
#